data_AF-A0A1Q6ZCC5-F1
#
_entry.id   AF-A0A1Q6ZCC5-F1
#
_cell.length_a   1.000
_cell.length_b   1.000
_cell.length_c   1.000
_cell.angle_alpha   90.00
_cell.angle_beta   90.00
_cell.angle_gamma   90.00
#
_symmetry.space_group_name_H-M   'P 1'
#
loop_
_entity.id
_entity.type
_entity.pdbx_description
1 polymer ?
#
loop_
_entity_poly.entity_id
_entity_poly.type
_entity_poly.pdbx_seq_one_letter_code
_entity_poly.pdbx_strand_id
1 'polypeptide(L)'
;MKYSTGHDGQPGWFLPNDDLHHLEHPDQAAKRILKEHVDIEDATLKLVEVESFVGNNETWHLIFDYLAFPRTMKVSTGPTVSDAKWFEIDKLPSAEEFAHHGWGKSVLLKHALAKAQPAATA
;
A
#
# COMPACT_ATOMS: atom_id res chain seq x y z
N MET A 1 -7.59 -0.42 1.66
CA MET A 1 -8.30 -1.09 2.78
C MET A 1 -8.54 -0.10 3.92
N LYS A 2 -9.41 -0.42 4.88
CA LYS A 2 -9.61 0.31 6.13
C LYS A 2 -9.34 -0.65 7.29
N TYR A 3 -8.69 -0.17 8.35
CA TYR A 3 -8.47 -0.97 9.55
C TYR A 3 -9.72 -0.98 10.44
N SER A 4 -9.91 -2.06 11.21
CA SER A 4 -10.89 -2.15 12.30
C SER A 4 -10.41 -1.39 13.53
N THR A 5 -9.10 -1.45 13.79
CA THR A 5 -8.35 -0.68 14.78
C THR A 5 -7.06 -0.25 14.09
N GLY A 6 -6.94 1.04 13.73
CA GLY A 6 -5.78 1.56 12.99
C GLY A 6 -4.48 1.31 13.75
N HIS A 7 -3.42 0.89 13.04
CA HIS A 7 -2.13 0.57 13.67
C HIS A 7 -1.42 1.81 14.23
N ASP A 8 -1.80 3.00 13.75
CA ASP A 8 -1.23 4.30 14.08
C ASP A 8 -2.31 5.35 14.48
N GLY A 9 -3.56 4.90 14.65
CA GLY A 9 -4.70 5.76 14.98
C GLY A 9 -5.22 6.65 13.85
N GLN A 10 -4.69 6.54 12.62
CA GLN A 10 -5.17 7.34 11.49
C GLN A 10 -6.46 6.76 10.89
N PRO A 11 -7.51 7.58 10.69
CA PRO A 11 -8.71 7.13 10.00
C PRO A 11 -8.51 7.18 8.47
N GLY A 12 -9.33 6.42 7.75
CA GLY A 12 -9.42 6.50 6.28
C GLY A 12 -8.89 5.27 5.56
N TRP A 13 -8.76 5.40 4.23
CA TRP A 13 -8.21 4.39 3.35
C TRP A 13 -6.69 4.32 3.44
N PHE A 14 -6.16 3.11 3.54
CA PHE A 14 -4.75 2.78 3.50
C PHE A 14 -4.44 1.88 2.31
N LEU A 15 -3.18 1.94 1.86
CA LEU A 15 -2.57 0.81 1.16
C LEU A 15 -2.28 -0.32 2.15
N PRO A 16 -2.28 -1.60 1.75
CA PRO A 16 -1.74 -2.67 2.59
C PRO A 16 -0.29 -2.35 2.98
N ASN A 17 -0.06 -2.13 4.28
CA ASN A 17 1.25 -1.81 4.84
C ASN A 17 1.32 -2.33 6.29
N ASP A 18 2.54 -2.57 6.77
CA ASP A 18 2.86 -2.99 8.12
C ASP A 18 4.37 -2.84 8.34
N ASP A 19 4.81 -2.95 9.60
CA ASP A 19 6.22 -2.97 9.94
C ASP A 19 6.89 -4.28 9.50
N LEU A 20 8.21 -4.19 9.25
CA LEU A 20 9.04 -5.38 9.09
C LEU A 20 9.17 -6.08 10.45
N HIS A 21 8.95 -7.39 10.46
CA HIS A 21 9.35 -8.18 11.62
C HIS A 21 10.88 -8.26 11.76
N HIS A 22 11.34 -8.61 12.95
CA HIS A 22 12.77 -8.76 13.22
C HIS A 22 13.42 -9.76 12.22
N LEU A 23 14.41 -9.27 11.46
CA LEU A 23 15.12 -9.99 10.39
C LEU A 23 14.27 -10.39 9.17
N GLU A 24 13.08 -9.80 9.02
CA GLU A 24 12.24 -10.03 7.85
C GLU A 24 12.73 -9.21 6.64
N HIS A 25 12.93 -9.89 5.52
CA HIS A 25 13.24 -9.22 4.27
C HIS A 25 12.01 -8.49 3.73
N PRO A 26 12.11 -7.26 3.18
CA PRO A 26 10.97 -6.50 2.65
C PRO A 26 10.08 -7.28 1.66
N ASP A 27 10.68 -8.05 0.74
CA ASP A 27 9.92 -8.92 -0.17
C ASP A 27 9.02 -9.95 0.54
N GLN A 28 9.46 -10.46 1.70
CA GLN A 28 8.67 -11.42 2.48
C GLN A 28 7.57 -10.71 3.27
N ALA A 29 7.90 -9.55 3.84
CA ALA A 29 6.91 -8.69 4.51
C ALA A 29 5.79 -8.31 3.54
N ALA A 30 6.11 -7.84 2.33
CA ALA A 30 5.09 -7.46 1.35
C ALA A 30 4.14 -8.63 0.99
N LYS A 31 4.65 -9.87 0.90
CA LYS A 31 3.80 -11.07 0.71
C LYS A 31 2.93 -11.36 1.93
N ARG A 32 3.54 -11.34 3.12
CA ARG A 32 2.85 -11.55 4.39
C ARG A 32 1.71 -10.56 4.55
N ILE A 33 1.99 -9.26 4.39
CA ILE A 33 1.02 -8.16 4.54
C ILE A 33 -0.15 -8.33 3.57
N LEU A 34 0.09 -8.69 2.31
CA LEU A 34 -1.00 -8.95 1.36
C LEU A 34 -1.88 -10.13 1.79
N LYS A 35 -1.26 -11.22 2.24
CA LYS A 35 -1.99 -12.38 2.75
C LYS A 35 -2.78 -12.03 4.01
N GLU A 36 -2.14 -11.43 4.99
CA GLU A 36 -2.72 -11.12 6.30
C GLU A 36 -3.85 -10.10 6.21
N HIS A 37 -3.74 -9.09 5.35
CA HIS A 37 -4.73 -8.03 5.26
C HIS A 37 -5.86 -8.32 4.27
N VAL A 38 -5.57 -8.94 3.13
CA VAL A 38 -6.52 -9.07 2.02
C VAL A 38 -6.60 -10.48 1.40
N ASP A 39 -5.98 -11.48 2.03
CA ASP A 39 -6.01 -12.90 1.63
C ASP A 39 -5.49 -13.15 0.19
N ILE A 40 -4.49 -12.37 -0.23
CA ILE A 40 -3.81 -12.55 -1.52
C ILE A 40 -2.46 -13.23 -1.31
N GLU A 41 -2.36 -14.49 -1.75
CA GLU A 41 -1.10 -15.26 -1.70
C GLU A 41 -0.35 -15.28 -3.06
N ASP A 42 -1.08 -15.36 -4.17
CA ASP A 42 -0.51 -15.46 -5.51
C ASP A 42 -0.48 -14.09 -6.21
N ALA A 43 0.59 -13.36 -5.93
CA ALA A 43 0.91 -12.09 -6.56
C ALA A 43 2.38 -12.01 -6.96
N THR A 44 2.64 -11.45 -8.14
CA THR A 44 3.99 -10.99 -8.47
C THR A 44 4.21 -9.64 -7.79
N LEU A 45 5.29 -9.51 -7.05
CA LEU A 45 5.67 -8.26 -6.38
C LEU A 45 6.86 -7.63 -7.08
N LYS A 46 6.82 -6.30 -7.24
CA LYS A 46 7.93 -5.51 -7.75
C LYS A 46 8.18 -4.33 -6.82
N LEU A 47 9.36 -4.29 -6.19
CA LEU A 47 9.84 -3.09 -5.50
C LEU A 47 9.97 -1.97 -6.53
N VAL A 48 9.35 -0.83 -6.26
CA VAL A 48 9.36 0.34 -7.16
C VAL A 48 10.03 1.55 -6.55
N GLU A 49 10.05 1.66 -5.24
CA GLU A 49 10.67 2.79 -4.55
C GLU A 49 11.04 2.43 -3.11
N VAL A 50 12.05 3.12 -2.59
CA VAL A 50 12.34 3.18 -1.16
C VAL A 50 12.19 4.64 -0.74
N GLU A 51 11.17 4.94 0.06
CA GLU A 51 10.98 6.27 0.63
C GLU A 51 11.72 6.39 1.97
N SER A 52 12.16 7.60 2.29
CA SER A 52 12.86 7.91 3.53
C SER A 52 12.39 9.27 4.05
N PHE A 53 11.70 9.28 5.19
CA PHE A 53 11.17 10.51 5.78
C PHE A 53 11.11 10.43 7.31
N VAL A 54 10.95 11.57 7.97
CA VAL A 54 10.69 11.63 9.42
C VAL A 54 9.17 11.64 9.62
N GLY A 55 8.66 10.66 10.37
CA GLY A 55 7.24 10.51 10.63
C GLY A 55 6.73 11.49 11.68
N ASN A 56 5.41 11.51 11.89
CA ASN A 56 4.76 12.40 12.86
C ASN A 56 5.21 12.16 14.32
N ASN A 57 5.76 10.98 14.60
CA ASN A 57 6.31 10.58 15.89
C ASN A 57 7.82 10.88 16.02
N GLU A 58 8.38 11.70 15.13
CA GLU A 58 9.80 12.10 15.09
C GLU A 58 10.80 10.95 14.85
N THR A 59 10.32 9.74 14.53
CA THR A 59 11.20 8.64 14.13
C THR A 59 11.50 8.71 12.65
N TRP A 60 12.64 8.15 12.24
CA TRP A 60 12.96 7.95 10.83
C TRP A 60 12.25 6.72 10.30
N HIS A 61 11.51 6.87 9.20
CA HIS A 61 10.79 5.81 8.51
C HIS A 61 11.45 5.51 7.17
N LEU A 62 11.60 4.22 6.89
CA LEU A 62 11.99 3.69 5.58
C LEU A 62 10.82 2.85 5.06
N ILE A 63 10.23 3.27 3.94
CA ILE A 63 9.11 2.55 3.31
C ILE A 63 9.62 1.86 2.05
N PHE A 64 9.26 0.60 1.88
CA PHE A 64 9.58 -0.18 0.68
C PHE A 64 8.29 -0.37 -0.12
N ASP A 65 8.12 0.41 -1.18
CA ASP A 65 6.89 0.37 -1.98
C ASP A 65 6.92 -0.74 -3.02
N TYR A 66 5.89 -1.59 -2.98
CA TYR A 66 5.71 -2.68 -3.94
C TYR A 66 4.47 -2.47 -4.79
N LEU A 67 4.63 -2.65 -6.11
CA LEU A 67 3.49 -2.96 -6.97
C LEU A 67 3.20 -4.46 -6.91
N ALA A 68 1.95 -4.79 -6.58
CA ALA A 68 1.44 -6.14 -6.58
C ALA A 68 0.58 -6.43 -7.82
N PHE A 69 0.86 -7.54 -8.49
CA PHE A 69 0.09 -8.05 -9.62
C PHE A 69 -0.55 -9.39 -9.21
N PRO A 70 -1.70 -9.37 -8.53
CA PRO A 70 -2.37 -10.58 -8.08
C PRO A 70 -3.01 -11.31 -9.27
N ARG A 71 -3.06 -12.64 -9.20
CA ARG A 71 -3.75 -13.44 -10.22
C ARG A 71 -5.28 -13.41 -10.10
N THR A 72 -5.79 -12.87 -9.00
CA THR A 72 -7.21 -12.78 -8.68
C THR A 72 -7.55 -11.40 -8.15
N MET A 73 -8.78 -10.95 -8.44
CA MET A 73 -9.35 -9.73 -7.87
C MET A 73 -10.22 -10.03 -6.62
N LYS A 74 -10.35 -11.30 -6.24
CA LYS A 74 -11.03 -11.67 -4.99
C LYS A 74 -10.17 -11.24 -3.81
N VAL A 75 -10.79 -10.51 -2.89
CA VAL A 75 -10.18 -10.08 -1.62
C VAL A 75 -11.08 -10.51 -0.47
N SER A 76 -10.48 -10.96 0.62
CA SER A 76 -11.16 -11.24 1.89
C SER A 76 -10.45 -10.45 2.98
N THR A 77 -11.17 -9.83 3.90
CA THR A 77 -10.55 -9.03 4.95
C THR A 77 -9.89 -9.91 6.00
N GLY A 78 -8.65 -9.57 6.34
CA GLY A 78 -7.98 -10.13 7.52
C GLY A 78 -8.54 -9.62 8.84
N PRO A 79 -8.07 -10.16 9.98
CA PRO A 79 -8.60 -9.86 11.31
C PRO A 79 -8.57 -8.36 11.69
N THR A 80 -7.56 -7.63 11.20
CA THR A 80 -7.34 -6.21 11.51
C THR A 80 -8.00 -5.27 10.51
N VAL A 81 -8.63 -5.80 9.46
CA VAL A 81 -9.18 -5.02 8.33
C VAL A 81 -10.70 -5.03 8.39
N SER A 82 -11.32 -3.85 8.38
CA SER A 82 -12.77 -3.67 8.40
C SER A 82 -13.39 -3.62 7.02
N ASP A 83 -12.64 -3.15 6.01
CA ASP A 83 -13.09 -3.05 4.62
C ASP A 83 -11.91 -3.13 3.66
N ALA A 84 -12.05 -3.89 2.56
CA ALA A 84 -11.08 -3.97 1.48
C ALA A 84 -11.82 -3.97 0.14
N LYS A 85 -11.40 -3.12 -0.78
CA LYS A 85 -12.00 -3.03 -2.12
C LYS A 85 -11.01 -2.56 -3.17
N TRP A 86 -11.34 -2.90 -4.40
CA TRP A 86 -10.69 -2.38 -5.59
C TRP A 86 -11.30 -1.03 -5.98
N PHE A 87 -10.45 -0.16 -6.50
CA PHE A 87 -10.84 1.11 -7.10
C PHE A 87 -10.20 1.20 -8.48
N GLU A 88 -10.93 1.77 -9.44
CA GLU A 88 -10.32 2.25 -10.67
C GLU A 88 -9.41 3.44 -10.34
N ILE A 89 -8.26 3.56 -11.03
CA ILE A 89 -7.23 4.55 -10.68
C ILE A 89 -7.73 5.99 -10.80
N ASP A 90 -8.66 6.24 -11.71
CA ASP A 90 -9.32 7.53 -11.94
C ASP A 90 -10.53 7.77 -11.03
N LYS A 91 -10.92 6.77 -10.23
CA LYS A 91 -12.04 6.83 -9.27
C LYS A 91 -11.58 6.52 -7.83
N LEU A 92 -10.34 6.83 -7.52
CA LEU A 92 -9.84 6.76 -6.14
C LEU A 92 -10.63 7.73 -5.24
N PRO A 93 -10.86 7.37 -3.96
CA PRO A 93 -11.41 8.27 -2.94
C PRO A 93 -10.67 9.62 -2.87
N SER A 94 -11.30 10.63 -2.29
CA SER A 94 -10.66 11.94 -2.10
C SER A 94 -9.42 11.83 -1.19
N ALA A 95 -8.55 12.84 -1.19
CA ALA A 95 -7.35 12.80 -0.34
C ALA A 95 -7.71 12.75 1.15
N GLU A 96 -8.82 13.40 1.54
CA GLU A 96 -9.37 13.44 2.89
C GLU A 96 -9.96 12.09 3.34
N GLU A 97 -10.36 11.24 2.39
CA GLU A 97 -10.82 9.89 2.68
C GLU A 97 -9.68 8.89 2.87
N PHE A 98 -8.45 9.26 2.51
CA PHE A 98 -7.25 8.46 2.77
C PHE A 98 -6.60 8.86 4.10
N ALA A 99 -5.98 7.88 4.75
CA ALA A 99 -5.13 8.14 5.90
C ALA A 99 -3.91 9.01 5.50
N HIS A 100 -3.30 9.64 6.51
CA HIS A 100 -2.13 10.51 6.32
C HIS A 100 -2.34 11.61 5.26
N HIS A 101 -3.53 12.21 5.24
CA HIS A 101 -3.86 13.30 4.31
C HIS A 101 -3.60 12.96 2.83
N GLY A 102 -3.86 11.71 2.42
CA GLY A 102 -3.77 11.31 1.01
C GLY A 102 -2.39 10.81 0.56
N TRP A 103 -1.49 10.46 1.48
CA TRP A 103 -0.19 9.86 1.12
C TRP A 103 -0.36 8.63 0.22
N GLY A 104 -1.16 7.64 0.64
CA GLY A 104 -1.38 6.41 -0.15
C GLY A 104 -1.99 6.67 -1.54
N LYS A 105 -2.86 7.69 -1.67
CA LYS A 105 -3.38 8.13 -2.97
C LYS A 105 -2.27 8.68 -3.87
N SER A 106 -1.37 9.48 -3.28
CA SER A 106 -0.24 10.07 -4.01
C SER A 106 0.73 9.01 -4.51
N VAL A 107 1.05 8.00 -3.69
CA VAL A 107 1.86 6.83 -4.07
C VAL A 107 1.21 6.08 -5.24
N LEU A 108 -0.09 5.78 -5.17
CA LEU A 108 -0.81 5.11 -6.25
C LEU A 108 -0.74 5.88 -7.57
N LEU A 109 -1.03 7.19 -7.54
CA LEU A 109 -1.03 8.03 -8.74
C LEU A 109 0.37 8.14 -9.34
N LYS A 110 1.41 8.32 -8.50
CA LYS A 110 2.81 8.37 -8.93
C LYS A 110 3.19 7.12 -9.73
N HIS A 111 2.91 5.93 -9.21
CA HIS A 111 3.36 4.69 -9.84
C HIS A 111 2.41 4.15 -10.93
N ALA A 112 1.11 4.44 -10.85
CA ALA A 112 0.16 4.04 -11.89
C ALA A 112 0.29 4.92 -13.14
N LEU A 113 0.50 6.23 -12.99
CA LEU A 113 0.60 7.17 -14.10
C LEU A 113 2.02 7.23 -14.71
N ALA A 114 3.08 6.94 -13.95
CA ALA A 114 4.43 6.84 -14.49
C ALA A 114 4.59 5.75 -15.57
N LYS A 115 3.69 4.77 -15.62
CA LYS A 115 3.62 3.76 -16.70
C LYS A 115 2.84 4.23 -17.93
N ALA A 116 2.08 5.32 -17.84
CA ALA A 116 1.28 5.87 -18.94
C ALA A 116 2.05 6.87 -19.81
N GLN A 117 3.24 7.30 -19.40
CA GLN A 117 4.11 8.14 -20.22
C GLN A 117 4.90 7.24 -21.19
N PRO A 118 4.76 7.41 -22.52
CA PRO A 118 5.68 6.78 -23.46
C PRO A 118 7.09 7.23 -23.09
N ALA A 119 8.05 6.30 -23.12
CA ALA A 119 9.46 6.66 -23.03
C ALA A 119 9.70 7.80 -24.01
N ALA A 120 10.09 8.98 -23.51
CA ALA A 120 10.47 10.09 -24.36
C ALA A 120 11.59 9.57 -25.27
N THR A 121 11.33 9.55 -26.57
CA THR A 121 12.33 9.19 -27.57
C THR A 121 13.46 10.18 -27.49
N ALA A 122 14.63 9.71 -27.05
CA ALA A 122 15.91 10.39 -27.20
C ALA A 122 16.46 10.16 -28.62
#